data_AF-A0A8X7MPA4-F1
#
_entry.id   AF-A0A8X7MPA4-F1
#
_cell.length_a   1.000
_cell.length_b   1.000
_cell.length_c   1.000
_cell.angle_alpha   90.00
_cell.angle_beta   90.00
_cell.angle_gamma   90.00
#
_symmetry.space_group_name_H-M   'P 1'
#
loop_
_entity.id
_entity.type
_entity.pdbx_description
1 polymer ?
#
loop_
_entity_poly.entity_id
_entity_poly.type
_entity_poly.pdbx_seq_one_letter_code
_entity_poly.pdbx_strand_id
1 'polypeptide(L)'
;MPPSAGLLPDEDGYEYTSVDETRSTFSSDDDDDDDDDDDGNAGVADGASFDHSDPTDAANTTCDTDATTLTPTICTNPFDSIVPEALSWDSEPSLSKITNAHRSVIGTLVLTRTDCAIVRATGPTFDRSGPGSHERGARLIRLVKMVKRTVAVGDEEVQHVDEEDEMDLLRVRSKLFEAVIIPGPKFILVVFQCREI
;
A
#
# COMPACT_ATOMS: atom_id res chain seq x y z
N MET A 1 48.48 -30.12 25.40
CA MET A 1 48.70 -28.94 26.24
C MET A 1 48.38 -27.70 25.40
N PRO A 2 47.27 -26.99 25.66
CA PRO A 2 47.05 -25.67 25.05
C PRO A 2 47.84 -24.61 25.83
N PRO A 3 48.50 -23.64 25.15
CA PRO A 3 49.07 -22.49 25.84
C PRO A 3 48.00 -21.46 26.16
N SER A 4 48.21 -20.87 27.34
CA SER A 4 47.37 -19.93 28.08
C SER A 4 47.24 -18.55 27.45
N ALA A 5 46.12 -17.91 27.83
CA ALA A 5 45.84 -16.49 28.02
C ALA A 5 46.91 -15.44 27.65
N GLY A 6 46.47 -14.43 26.88
CA GLY A 6 47.01 -13.08 26.85
C GLY A 6 45.86 -12.13 26.53
N LEU A 7 45.39 -11.38 27.53
CA LEU A 7 45.64 -9.93 27.69
C LEU A 7 44.69 -9.08 26.85
N LEU A 8 43.66 -8.57 27.54
CA LEU A 8 42.95 -7.35 27.18
C LEU A 8 43.92 -6.17 27.26
N PRO A 9 43.81 -5.18 26.37
CA PRO A 9 44.12 -3.81 26.72
C PRO A 9 42.87 -2.95 26.82
N ASP A 10 43.05 -1.98 27.70
CA ASP A 10 42.14 -1.04 28.32
C ASP A 10 41.49 -0.01 27.39
N GLU A 11 40.50 0.62 28.02
CA GLU A 11 39.77 1.84 27.69
C GLU A 11 40.63 2.93 27.07
N ASP A 12 40.08 3.65 26.07
CA ASP A 12 40.36 5.07 25.83
C ASP A 12 39.30 5.67 24.90
N GLY A 13 38.75 6.83 25.30
CA GLY A 13 38.38 7.89 24.35
C GLY A 13 36.93 7.95 23.85
N TYR A 14 36.04 8.43 24.70
CA TYR A 14 34.80 9.09 24.25
C TYR A 14 35.16 10.49 23.71
N GLU A 15 35.05 10.70 22.40
CA GLU A 15 35.10 12.04 21.80
C GLU A 15 33.71 12.41 21.26
N TYR A 16 32.98 13.20 22.06
CA TYR A 16 31.75 13.87 21.65
C TYR A 16 32.11 14.96 20.63
N THR A 17 31.84 14.72 19.34
CA THR A 17 31.79 15.80 18.36
C THR A 17 30.38 16.38 18.32
N SER A 18 30.20 17.44 19.11
CA SER A 18 29.02 18.30 19.06
C SER A 18 29.11 19.16 17.80
N VAL A 19 28.40 18.78 16.75
CA VAL A 19 28.30 19.58 15.52
C VAL A 19 27.10 20.50 15.56
N ASP A 20 27.43 21.77 15.77
CA ASP A 20 26.88 22.99 15.19
C ASP A 20 25.36 23.15 15.03
N GLU A 21 24.87 23.93 15.99
CA GLU A 21 23.78 24.89 15.92
C GLU A 21 23.85 25.75 14.62
N THR A 22 23.04 25.41 13.61
CA THR A 22 22.70 26.37 12.55
C THR A 22 21.20 26.64 12.54
N ARG A 23 20.90 27.64 13.36
CA ARG A 23 19.76 28.54 13.33
C ARG A 23 19.56 29.09 11.90
N SER A 24 18.70 28.46 11.11
CA SER A 24 18.24 29.05 9.84
C SER A 24 16.97 29.85 10.08
N THR A 25 17.10 31.14 9.82
CA THR A 25 16.10 32.19 9.97
C THR A 25 15.00 32.10 8.91
N PHE A 26 13.79 32.27 9.39
CA PHE A 26 12.60 32.80 8.73
C PHE A 26 12.91 33.83 7.62
N SER A 27 12.35 33.61 6.43
CA SER A 27 11.85 34.67 5.55
C SER A 27 10.54 34.19 4.94
N SER A 28 9.44 34.73 5.46
CA SER A 28 8.15 34.78 4.80
C SER A 28 8.26 35.75 3.63
N ASP A 29 8.26 35.24 2.41
CA ASP A 29 7.98 36.05 1.23
C ASP A 29 6.48 35.92 0.96
N ASP A 30 5.79 36.96 1.39
CA ASP A 30 4.51 37.41 0.85
C ASP A 30 4.71 37.69 -0.64
N ASP A 31 4.02 36.95 -1.50
CA ASP A 31 3.66 37.43 -2.84
C ASP A 31 2.13 37.41 -2.89
N ASP A 32 1.64 38.64 -2.73
CA ASP A 32 0.31 39.10 -3.05
C ASP A 32 -0.06 38.84 -4.52
N ASP A 33 -1.33 39.11 -4.79
CA ASP A 33 -1.85 39.67 -6.05
C ASP A 33 -2.55 38.74 -7.06
N ASP A 34 -3.78 39.20 -7.32
CA ASP A 34 -4.53 39.19 -8.57
C ASP A 34 -5.54 38.04 -8.78
N ASP A 35 -6.83 38.30 -8.53
CA ASP A 35 -7.79 38.97 -9.44
C ASP A 35 -8.32 37.94 -10.45
N ASP A 36 -9.55 37.45 -10.26
CA ASP A 36 -10.82 38.04 -10.72
C ASP A 36 -11.33 37.29 -11.96
N ASP A 37 -12.64 37.05 -11.95
CA ASP A 37 -13.51 36.75 -13.10
C ASP A 37 -13.27 35.38 -13.80
N ASP A 38 -14.24 34.65 -14.33
CA ASP A 38 -15.46 35.07 -14.99
C ASP A 38 -16.36 33.83 -15.20
N ASP A 39 -17.62 34.00 -14.84
CA ASP A 39 -18.84 33.56 -15.51
C ASP A 39 -18.91 32.23 -16.28
N GLY A 40 -19.83 31.39 -15.79
CA GLY A 40 -21.01 31.09 -16.58
C GLY A 40 -20.88 30.05 -17.69
N ASN A 41 -21.29 28.82 -17.39
CA ASN A 41 -21.93 28.01 -18.42
C ASN A 41 -23.18 27.31 -17.86
N ALA A 42 -24.29 28.05 -17.89
CA ALA A 42 -25.62 27.49 -17.89
C ALA A 42 -25.93 27.00 -19.32
N GLY A 43 -26.07 25.69 -19.48
CA GLY A 43 -26.23 25.06 -20.80
C GLY A 43 -26.95 23.72 -20.77
N VAL A 44 -28.22 23.75 -20.36
CA VAL A 44 -29.38 23.07 -20.97
C VAL A 44 -29.15 21.71 -21.66
N ALA A 45 -29.77 20.64 -21.14
CA ALA A 45 -30.55 19.70 -21.96
C ALA A 45 -31.45 18.82 -21.08
N ASP A 46 -32.74 19.10 -21.19
CA ASP A 46 -33.88 18.29 -20.81
C ASP A 46 -33.85 16.86 -21.38
N GLY A 47 -34.45 15.94 -20.62
CA GLY A 47 -35.48 15.06 -21.17
C GLY A 47 -35.04 13.73 -21.76
N ALA A 48 -35.15 12.67 -20.96
CA ALA A 48 -35.77 11.42 -21.41
C ALA A 48 -36.19 10.57 -20.20
N SER A 49 -37.45 10.72 -19.81
CA SER A 49 -38.22 9.72 -19.09
C SER A 49 -38.35 8.46 -19.96
N PHE A 50 -37.81 7.33 -19.52
CA PHE A 50 -38.24 6.03 -20.03
C PHE A 50 -39.11 5.34 -18.98
N ASP A 51 -40.38 5.31 -19.34
CA ASP A 51 -41.49 4.73 -18.63
C ASP A 51 -41.40 3.19 -18.62
N HIS A 52 -42.13 2.69 -17.64
CA HIS A 52 -42.36 1.35 -17.14
C HIS A 52 -42.77 0.30 -18.19
N SER A 53 -42.24 -0.93 -18.08
CA SER A 53 -42.91 -2.16 -18.51
C SER A 53 -42.25 -3.40 -17.85
N ASP A 54 -42.81 -3.83 -16.72
CA ASP A 54 -42.93 -5.27 -16.37
C ASP A 54 -44.07 -5.85 -17.25
N PRO A 55 -44.15 -7.14 -17.63
CA PRO A 55 -44.11 -8.27 -16.69
C PRO A 55 -43.49 -9.61 -17.20
N THR A 56 -43.14 -10.46 -16.23
CA THR A 56 -43.17 -11.95 -16.21
C THR A 56 -43.24 -12.75 -17.52
N ASP A 57 -42.31 -13.70 -17.70
CA ASP A 57 -42.73 -15.10 -17.95
C ASP A 57 -41.66 -16.14 -17.63
N ALA A 58 -42.16 -17.30 -17.19
CA ALA A 58 -41.42 -18.43 -16.66
C ALA A 58 -41.03 -19.46 -17.74
N ALA A 59 -40.25 -20.46 -17.28
CA ALA A 59 -40.04 -21.80 -17.84
C ALA A 59 -38.79 -22.05 -18.72
N ASN A 60 -37.77 -22.60 -18.06
CA ASN A 60 -37.28 -23.97 -18.23
C ASN A 60 -37.11 -24.49 -19.68
N THR A 61 -35.87 -24.69 -20.12
CA THR A 61 -35.51 -25.83 -20.98
C THR A 61 -34.04 -26.20 -20.77
N THR A 62 -33.86 -27.42 -20.26
CA THR A 62 -32.64 -28.21 -20.18
C THR A 62 -31.94 -28.39 -21.53
N CYS A 63 -30.62 -28.25 -21.55
CA CYS A 63 -29.77 -28.94 -22.52
C CYS A 63 -28.51 -29.47 -21.81
N ASP A 64 -28.51 -30.77 -21.53
CA ASP A 64 -27.31 -31.57 -21.35
C ASP A 64 -26.59 -31.66 -22.70
N THR A 65 -25.28 -31.39 -22.75
CA THR A 65 -24.28 -32.17 -23.52
C THR A 65 -22.86 -31.76 -23.11
N ASP A 66 -22.05 -32.77 -22.80
CA ASP A 66 -20.63 -32.81 -22.43
C ASP A 66 -19.69 -31.71 -22.96
N ALA A 67 -18.97 -31.07 -22.03
CA ALA A 67 -17.61 -30.57 -22.26
C ALA A 67 -16.85 -30.47 -20.93
N THR A 68 -15.93 -31.42 -20.74
CA THR A 68 -14.72 -31.40 -19.90
C THR A 68 -14.71 -30.41 -18.73
N THR A 69 -14.90 -30.94 -17.53
CA THR A 69 -14.72 -30.30 -16.21
C THR A 69 -13.36 -29.60 -16.08
N LEU A 70 -13.27 -28.36 -16.53
CA LEU A 70 -12.34 -27.38 -16.00
C LEU A 70 -13.09 -26.67 -14.88
N THR A 71 -12.91 -27.16 -13.66
CA THR A 71 -13.31 -26.45 -12.45
C THR A 71 -12.82 -25.01 -12.54
N PRO A 72 -13.70 -23.99 -12.48
CA PRO A 72 -13.23 -22.62 -12.30
C PRO A 72 -12.50 -22.60 -10.97
N THR A 73 -11.19 -22.35 -11.01
CA THR A 73 -10.44 -22.05 -9.80
C THR A 73 -11.00 -20.73 -9.31
N ILE A 74 -11.91 -20.78 -8.34
CA ILE A 74 -12.35 -19.61 -7.61
C ILE A 74 -11.06 -18.95 -7.14
N CYS A 75 -10.72 -17.81 -7.72
CA CYS A 75 -9.69 -16.93 -7.18
C CYS A 75 -10.23 -16.44 -5.84
N THR A 76 -10.05 -17.24 -4.79
CA THR A 76 -10.16 -16.79 -3.42
C THR A 76 -9.29 -15.54 -3.32
N ASN A 77 -9.90 -14.41 -2.94
CA ASN A 77 -9.09 -13.23 -2.70
C ASN A 77 -8.11 -13.66 -1.60
N PRO A 78 -6.79 -13.51 -1.80
CA PRO A 78 -5.78 -13.90 -0.80
C PRO A 78 -5.95 -13.12 0.51
N PHE A 79 -6.81 -12.11 0.53
CA PHE A 79 -7.17 -11.29 1.69
C PHE A 79 -8.36 -11.83 2.50
N ASP A 80 -9.21 -12.70 1.94
CA ASP A 80 -10.33 -13.29 2.69
C ASP A 80 -9.85 -14.22 3.83
N SER A 81 -8.57 -14.61 3.81
CA SER A 81 -7.90 -15.35 4.90
C SER A 81 -6.99 -14.49 5.79
N ILE A 82 -6.86 -13.19 5.51
CA ILE A 82 -6.05 -12.28 6.31
C ILE A 82 -6.96 -11.70 7.40
N VAL A 83 -7.05 -12.40 8.54
CA VAL A 83 -7.70 -11.88 9.74
C VAL A 83 -6.86 -10.72 10.27
N PRO A 84 -7.39 -9.47 10.31
CA PRO A 84 -6.61 -8.30 10.71
C PRO A 84 -6.12 -8.34 12.17
N GLU A 85 -6.77 -9.15 13.01
CA GLU A 85 -6.67 -9.05 14.48
C GLU A 85 -5.51 -9.85 15.12
N ALA A 86 -4.83 -10.74 14.38
CA ALA A 86 -3.81 -11.62 14.99
C ALA A 86 -2.50 -11.78 14.19
N LEU A 87 -2.28 -10.97 13.15
CA LEU A 87 -0.99 -10.95 12.50
C LEU A 87 -0.05 -10.06 13.31
N SER A 88 0.73 -10.70 14.19
CA SER A 88 1.95 -10.09 14.70
C SER A 88 2.90 -9.85 13.52
N TRP A 89 2.74 -8.69 12.86
CA TRP A 89 3.58 -8.22 11.75
C TRP A 89 5.08 -8.22 12.09
N ASP A 90 5.38 -8.32 13.39
CA ASP A 90 6.70 -8.53 13.99
C ASP A 90 7.38 -9.83 13.51
N SER A 91 6.61 -10.91 13.28
CA SER A 91 7.17 -12.22 12.94
C SER A 91 7.51 -12.36 11.45
N GLU A 92 8.82 -12.38 11.15
CA GLU A 92 9.41 -12.72 9.84
C GLU A 92 8.74 -13.89 9.08
N PRO A 93 8.40 -15.04 9.72
CA PRO A 93 7.83 -16.17 8.99
C PRO A 93 6.45 -15.88 8.39
N SER A 94 5.68 -14.92 8.91
CA SER A 94 4.31 -14.66 8.46
C SER A 94 4.30 -13.89 7.14
N LEU A 95 5.20 -12.92 6.96
CA LEU A 95 5.33 -12.17 5.71
C LEU A 95 5.94 -13.02 4.60
N SER A 96 6.97 -13.80 4.92
CA SER A 96 7.57 -14.75 4.00
C SER A 96 6.56 -15.81 3.53
N LYS A 97 5.65 -16.24 4.42
CA LYS A 97 4.52 -17.11 4.05
C LYS A 97 3.57 -16.41 3.08
N ILE A 98 3.18 -15.15 3.31
CA ILE A 98 2.28 -14.43 2.39
C ILE A 98 2.92 -14.28 0.99
N THR A 99 4.20 -13.91 0.93
CA THR A 99 4.92 -13.77 -0.34
C THR A 99 5.17 -15.10 -1.05
N ASN A 100 5.38 -16.20 -0.31
CA ASN A 100 5.63 -17.53 -0.92
C ASN A 100 4.35 -18.34 -1.17
N ALA A 101 3.28 -18.13 -0.41
CA ALA A 101 2.04 -18.89 -0.52
C ALA A 101 1.22 -18.47 -1.74
N HIS A 102 1.26 -17.20 -2.13
CA HIS A 102 0.50 -16.69 -3.26
C HIS A 102 1.41 -16.33 -4.42
N ARG A 103 1.30 -17.12 -5.51
CA ARG A 103 2.11 -16.93 -6.72
C ARG A 103 1.90 -15.57 -7.41
N SER A 104 0.78 -14.92 -7.12
CA SER A 104 0.49 -13.57 -7.60
C SER A 104 1.15 -12.48 -6.76
N VAL A 105 1.61 -12.74 -5.52
CA VAL A 105 2.24 -11.72 -4.68
C VAL A 105 3.67 -11.47 -5.13
N ILE A 106 3.96 -10.23 -5.52
CA ILE A 106 5.26 -9.80 -6.04
C ILE A 106 6.12 -9.10 -4.98
N GLY A 107 5.53 -8.74 -3.85
CA GLY A 107 6.24 -8.22 -2.68
C GLY A 107 5.32 -7.67 -1.60
N THR A 108 5.88 -7.46 -0.42
CA THR A 108 5.22 -6.87 0.75
C THR A 108 6.08 -5.77 1.34
N LEU A 109 5.45 -4.73 1.87
CA LEU A 109 6.08 -3.65 2.64
C LEU A 109 5.44 -3.56 4.01
N VAL A 110 6.27 -3.30 5.02
CA VAL A 110 5.83 -2.86 6.34
C VAL A 110 6.39 -1.47 6.55
N LEU A 111 5.49 -0.50 6.70
CA LEU A 111 5.82 0.91 6.89
C LEU A 111 5.42 1.35 8.30
N THR A 112 6.13 2.31 8.89
CA THR A 112 5.65 3.01 10.09
C THR A 112 4.41 3.85 9.76
N ARG A 113 3.43 3.92 10.67
CA ARG A 113 2.19 4.69 10.44
C ARG A 113 2.46 6.20 10.36
N THR A 114 3.39 6.72 11.16
CA THR A 114 3.65 8.16 11.34
C THR A 114 4.31 8.82 10.12
N ASP A 115 5.32 8.19 9.55
CA ASP A 115 6.17 8.79 8.52
C ASP A 115 6.33 7.94 7.26
N CYS A 116 5.74 6.74 7.25
CA CYS A 116 5.87 5.73 6.20
C CYS A 116 7.32 5.29 5.94
N ALA A 117 8.16 5.28 6.99
CA ALA A 117 9.50 4.72 6.94
C ALA A 117 9.44 3.21 6.71
N ILE A 118 10.31 2.70 5.85
CA ILE A 118 10.34 1.28 5.50
C ILE A 118 10.98 0.50 6.65
N VAL A 119 10.15 -0.23 7.40
CA VAL A 119 10.60 -1.18 8.43
C VAL A 119 11.08 -2.47 7.75
N ARG A 120 10.31 -2.94 6.76
CA ARG A 120 10.59 -4.18 6.04
C ARG A 120 10.11 -4.09 4.60
N ALA A 121 10.87 -4.68 3.69
CA ALA A 121 10.49 -4.88 2.30
C ALA A 121 10.89 -6.30 1.89
N THR A 122 9.92 -7.10 1.44
CA THR A 122 10.13 -8.51 1.10
C THR A 122 9.58 -8.80 -0.29
N GLY A 123 10.22 -9.71 -1.01
CA GLY A 123 9.81 -10.15 -2.33
C GLY A 123 10.69 -9.64 -3.47
N PRO A 124 10.60 -10.27 -4.65
CA PRO A 124 11.54 -10.06 -5.77
C PRO A 124 11.51 -8.63 -6.32
N THR A 125 10.37 -7.93 -6.20
CA THR A 125 10.24 -6.54 -6.65
C THR A 125 11.13 -5.57 -5.86
N PHE A 126 11.45 -5.92 -4.61
CA PHE A 126 12.18 -5.07 -3.67
C PHE A 126 13.58 -5.57 -3.35
N ASP A 127 14.04 -6.63 -4.04
CA ASP A 127 15.39 -7.13 -3.85
C ASP A 127 16.42 -6.08 -4.29
N ARG A 128 17.28 -5.71 -3.34
CA ARG A 128 18.34 -4.72 -3.51
C ARG A 128 19.59 -5.30 -4.17
N SER A 129 19.61 -6.61 -4.41
CA SER A 129 20.74 -7.33 -4.98
C SER A 129 20.60 -7.48 -6.49
N GLY A 130 21.73 -7.61 -7.20
CA GLY A 130 21.77 -7.96 -8.61
C GLY A 130 21.50 -6.80 -9.60
N PRO A 131 21.51 -7.09 -10.92
CA PRO A 131 21.30 -6.09 -11.97
C PRO A 131 19.90 -5.46 -11.84
N GLY A 132 19.81 -4.15 -12.09
CA GLY A 132 18.57 -3.37 -11.96
C GLY A 132 18.17 -2.99 -10.53
N SER A 133 19.03 -3.20 -9.53
CA SER A 133 18.75 -2.85 -8.13
C SER A 133 18.44 -1.36 -7.93
N HIS A 134 19.15 -0.48 -8.65
CA HIS A 134 18.90 0.97 -8.61
C HIS A 134 17.50 1.33 -9.11
N GLU A 135 17.05 0.73 -10.22
CA GLU A 135 15.71 0.95 -10.78
C GLU A 135 14.61 0.43 -9.86
N ARG A 136 14.83 -0.75 -9.26
CA ARG A 136 13.94 -1.30 -8.22
C ARG A 136 13.89 -0.40 -7.00
N GLY A 137 15.02 0.13 -6.54
CA GLY A 137 15.10 1.09 -5.45
C GLY A 137 14.32 2.38 -5.74
N ALA A 138 14.51 2.97 -6.93
CA ALA A 138 13.76 4.14 -7.37
C ALA A 138 12.24 3.86 -7.44
N ARG A 139 11.84 2.68 -7.94
CA ARG A 139 10.45 2.24 -7.97
C ARG A 139 9.88 2.09 -6.56
N LEU A 140 10.61 1.48 -5.63
CA LEU A 140 10.22 1.34 -4.23
C LEU A 140 9.94 2.71 -3.60
N ILE A 141 10.80 3.70 -3.82
CA ILE A 141 10.60 5.06 -3.31
C ILE A 141 9.29 5.66 -3.84
N ARG A 142 9.00 5.49 -5.15
CA ARG A 142 7.74 5.98 -5.74
C ARG A 142 6.52 5.28 -5.15
N LEU A 143 6.60 3.98 -4.90
CA LEU A 143 5.52 3.21 -4.29
C LEU A 143 5.24 3.65 -2.85
N VAL A 144 6.28 3.87 -2.04
CA VAL A 144 6.11 4.38 -0.67
C VAL A 144 5.52 5.79 -0.68
N LYS A 145 5.97 6.67 -1.58
CA LYS A 145 5.37 8.01 -1.73
C LYS A 145 3.89 7.95 -2.13
N MET A 146 3.52 7.01 -3.00
CA MET A 146 2.12 6.78 -3.37
C MET A 146 1.32 6.33 -2.15
N VAL A 147 1.77 5.29 -1.43
CA VAL A 147 1.08 4.79 -0.23
C VAL A 147 0.91 5.90 0.80
N LYS A 148 1.95 6.68 1.08
CA LYS A 148 1.89 7.80 2.04
C LYS A 148 0.80 8.81 1.69
N ARG A 149 0.72 9.22 0.42
CA ARG A 149 -0.30 10.18 -0.03
C ARG A 149 -1.69 9.61 0.04
N THR A 150 -1.88 8.39 -0.47
CA THR A 150 -3.20 7.77 -0.52
C THR A 150 -3.74 7.47 0.87
N VAL A 151 -2.88 7.08 1.80
CA VAL A 151 -3.27 6.86 3.20
C VAL A 151 -3.64 8.17 3.88
N ALA A 152 -2.84 9.23 3.72
CA ALA A 152 -3.15 10.53 4.30
C ALA A 152 -4.51 11.08 3.83
N VAL A 153 -4.76 11.03 2.51
CA VAL A 153 -6.04 11.48 1.95
C VAL A 153 -7.18 10.55 2.39
N GLY A 154 -6.97 9.23 2.39
CA GLY A 154 -8.00 8.28 2.80
C GLY A 154 -8.41 8.44 4.26
N ASP A 155 -7.44 8.61 5.17
CA ASP A 155 -7.70 8.86 6.59
C ASP A 155 -8.46 10.19 6.78
N GLU A 156 -8.06 11.25 6.07
CA GLU A 156 -8.72 12.55 6.12
C GLU A 156 -10.18 12.48 5.63
N GLU A 157 -10.43 11.85 4.48
CA GLU A 157 -11.78 11.74 3.91
C GLU A 157 -12.73 10.88 4.78
N VAL A 158 -12.23 9.81 5.40
CA VAL A 158 -13.03 9.01 6.34
C VAL A 158 -13.42 9.84 7.57
N GLN A 159 -12.48 10.59 8.13
CA GLN A 159 -12.73 11.47 9.28
C GLN A 159 -13.71 12.62 8.97
N HIS A 160 -13.76 13.08 7.72
CA HIS A 160 -14.76 14.06 7.30
C HIS A 160 -16.19 13.50 7.27
N VAL A 161 -16.34 12.18 7.11
CA VAL A 161 -17.65 11.51 7.17
C VAL A 161 -18.06 11.26 8.62
N ASP A 162 -17.13 10.79 9.45
CA ASP A 162 -17.31 10.56 10.88
C ASP A 162 -15.97 10.67 11.61
N GLU A 163 -15.88 11.56 12.60
CA GLU A 163 -14.65 11.82 13.36
C GLU A 163 -14.18 10.59 14.18
N GLU A 164 -15.10 9.66 14.49
CA GLU A 164 -14.79 8.42 15.21
C GLU A 164 -14.39 7.28 14.29
N ASP A 165 -14.57 7.41 12.97
CA ASP A 165 -14.28 6.37 12.00
C ASP A 165 -12.81 6.40 11.55
N GLU A 166 -12.30 5.24 11.14
CA GLU A 166 -10.92 5.08 10.71
C GLU A 166 -10.81 4.17 9.48
N MET A 167 -9.81 4.44 8.63
CA MET A 167 -9.63 3.68 7.41
C MET A 167 -9.05 2.29 7.70
N ASP A 168 -9.85 1.24 7.50
CA ASP A 168 -9.44 -0.15 7.75
C ASP A 168 -8.62 -0.77 6.61
N LEU A 169 -9.03 -0.58 5.36
CA LEU A 169 -8.43 -1.24 4.21
C LEU A 169 -8.61 -0.43 2.93
N LEU A 170 -7.53 -0.32 2.16
CA LEU A 170 -7.55 0.32 0.85
C LEU A 170 -6.95 -0.59 -0.23
N ARG A 171 -7.68 -0.80 -1.32
CA ARG A 171 -7.24 -1.60 -2.48
C ARG A 171 -7.07 -0.74 -3.71
N VAL A 172 -5.84 -0.61 -4.19
CA VAL A 172 -5.48 0.15 -5.39
C VAL A 172 -5.18 -0.82 -6.53
N ARG A 173 -6.04 -0.83 -7.55
CA ARG A 173 -5.85 -1.64 -8.76
C ARG A 173 -5.35 -0.77 -9.90
N SER A 174 -4.21 -1.13 -10.48
CA SER A 174 -3.69 -0.54 -11.71
C SER A 174 -3.60 -1.59 -12.82
N LYS A 175 -3.18 -1.17 -14.01
CA LYS A 175 -2.83 -2.09 -15.11
C LYS A 175 -1.55 -2.88 -14.82
N LEU A 176 -0.68 -2.36 -13.95
CA LEU A 176 0.66 -2.91 -13.71
C LEU A 176 0.72 -3.81 -12.47
N PHE A 177 -0.10 -3.50 -11.48
CA PHE A 177 -0.14 -4.21 -10.20
C PHE A 177 -1.44 -3.92 -9.48
N GLU A 178 -1.72 -4.76 -8.50
CA GLU A 178 -2.69 -4.48 -7.45
C GLU A 178 -1.95 -4.30 -6.12
N ALA A 179 -2.30 -3.27 -5.37
CA ALA A 179 -1.80 -3.04 -4.02
C ALA A 179 -2.96 -3.09 -3.03
N VAL A 180 -2.79 -3.83 -1.94
CA VAL A 180 -3.68 -3.77 -0.79
C VAL A 180 -2.90 -3.16 0.36
N ILE A 181 -3.44 -2.08 0.89
CA ILE A 181 -2.91 -1.26 1.96
C ILE A 181 -3.81 -1.50 3.16
N ILE A 182 -3.23 -1.94 4.25
CA ILE A 182 -3.94 -2.22 5.51
C ILE A 182 -3.27 -1.35 6.57
N PRO A 183 -3.85 -0.18 6.87
CA PRO A 183 -3.47 0.60 8.03
C PRO A 183 -3.60 -0.20 9.32
N GLY A 184 -2.76 0.12 10.27
CA GLY A 184 -2.81 -0.43 11.61
C GLY A 184 -2.30 0.61 12.61
N PRO A 185 -2.41 0.32 13.92
CA PRO A 185 -2.16 1.32 14.97
C PRO A 185 -0.70 1.79 15.03
N LYS A 186 0.25 0.95 14.60
CA LYS A 186 1.70 1.26 14.60
C LYS A 186 2.33 1.19 13.21
N PHE A 187 1.81 0.29 12.39
CA PHE A 187 2.39 -0.03 11.09
C PHE A 187 1.30 -0.05 10.02
N ILE A 188 1.71 0.18 8.79
CA ILE A 188 0.91 -0.01 7.58
C ILE A 188 1.49 -1.21 6.84
N LEU A 189 0.67 -2.22 6.60
CA LEU A 189 1.03 -3.31 5.69
C LEU A 189 0.66 -2.92 4.27
N VAL A 190 1.55 -3.19 3.33
CA VAL A 190 1.22 -3.14 1.90
C VAL A 190 1.58 -4.46 1.24
N VAL A 191 0.64 -5.03 0.50
CA VAL A 191 0.84 -6.26 -0.29
C VAL A 191 0.69 -5.92 -1.76
N PHE A 192 1.71 -6.22 -2.56
CA PHE A 192 1.69 -6.01 -4.00
C PHE A 192 1.50 -7.33 -4.73
N GLN A 193 0.58 -7.33 -5.68
CA GLN A 193 0.24 -8.48 -6.51
C GLN A 193 0.40 -8.14 -8.00
N CYS A 194 0.94 -9.11 -8.73
CA CYS A 194 0.92 -9.12 -10.18
C CYS A 194 -0.53 -9.27 -10.63
N ARG A 195 -0.92 -8.45 -11.60
CA ARG A 195 -2.19 -8.64 -12.29
C ARG A 195 -1.93 -9.63 -13.43
N GLU A 196 -2.49 -10.82 -13.32
CA GLU A 196 -2.53 -11.74 -14.45
C GLU A 196 -3.43 -11.09 -15.52
N ILE A 197 -2.87 -10.88 -16.72
CA ILE A 197 -3.54 -10.24 -17.85
C ILE A 197 -4.25 -11.32 -18.66
#